data_AF-A0AAD3SFK7-F1
#
_entry.id   AF-A0AAD3SFK7-F1
#
_cell.length_a   1.000
_cell.length_b   1.000
_cell.length_c   1.000
_cell.angle_alpha   90.00
_cell.angle_beta   90.00
_cell.angle_gamma   90.00
#
_symmetry.space_group_name_H-M   'P 1'
#
loop_
_entity.id
_entity.type
_entity.pdbx_description
1 polymer ?
#
loop_
_entity_poly.entity_id
_entity_poly.type
_entity_poly.pdbx_seq_one_letter_code
_entity_poly.pdbx_strand_id
1 'polypeptide(L)'
;MGGKCPHRRVKKRKYSHKTDRRSKFLLKADDAIYEELQKPMDERKPLPLDEDLPGMGQYYCLHCDRYFPSVAVRDDHFKSKRHKKRLKQMAGPAPHTQLDAELAAGMGMPDNGPKLMSIAFLFSFVCFWFENGSLALRSPVSTAATAAAIITATTILLAACCDSSYSSHFPESILSSSSRICRFETTCACAATT
;
A
#
# COMPACT_ATOMS: atom_id res chain seq x y z
N MET A 1 45.27 41.73 26.93
CA MET A 1 45.61 41.10 25.63
C MET A 1 44.56 40.06 25.29
N GLY A 2 43.46 40.43 24.62
CA GLY A 2 42.39 39.51 24.22
C GLY A 2 41.99 39.79 22.77
N GLY A 3 42.74 39.22 21.83
CA GLY A 3 42.48 39.39 20.41
C GLY A 3 41.20 38.66 20.01
N LYS A 4 40.26 39.37 19.37
CA LYS A 4 39.08 38.73 18.76
C LYS A 4 39.55 37.87 17.59
N CYS A 5 39.22 36.56 17.61
CA CYS A 5 39.51 35.66 16.51
C CYS A 5 38.98 36.28 15.20
N PRO A 6 39.79 36.35 14.13
CA PRO A 6 39.35 36.93 12.86
C PRO A 6 38.11 36.16 12.41
N HIS A 7 37.02 36.88 12.17
CA HIS A 7 35.75 36.31 11.70
C HIS A 7 36.04 35.47 10.46
N ARG A 8 36.20 34.16 10.65
CA ARG A 8 36.40 33.19 9.58
C ARG A 8 35.11 33.24 8.77
N ARG A 9 35.10 34.07 7.72
CA ARG A 9 34.09 34.00 6.67
C ARG A 9 34.31 32.65 6.00
N VAL A 10 33.77 31.60 6.61
CA VAL A 10 33.64 30.29 5.98
C VAL A 10 32.73 30.57 4.81
N LYS A 11 33.33 30.83 3.63
CA LYS A 11 32.59 30.85 2.37
C LYS A 11 31.74 29.58 2.38
N LYS A 12 30.41 29.72 2.36
CA LYS A 12 29.51 28.59 2.30
C LYS A 12 29.98 27.74 1.12
N ARG A 13 30.63 26.61 1.38
CA ARG A 13 31.05 25.67 0.34
C ARG A 13 29.77 25.14 -0.26
N LYS A 14 29.26 25.81 -1.30
CA LYS A 14 28.19 25.26 -2.13
C LYS A 14 28.80 24.01 -2.73
N TYR A 15 28.28 22.84 -2.32
CA TYR A 15 28.61 21.60 -3.00
C TYR A 15 28.42 21.83 -4.49
N SER A 16 29.39 21.41 -5.30
CA SER A 16 29.23 21.45 -6.74
C SER A 16 27.96 20.71 -7.11
N HIS A 17 27.20 21.22 -8.08
CA HIS A 17 25.99 20.54 -8.56
C HIS A 17 26.28 19.08 -8.99
N LYS A 18 27.54 18.78 -9.37
CA LYS A 18 28.00 17.43 -9.66
C LYS A 18 28.08 16.54 -8.42
N THR A 19 28.53 17.06 -7.28
CA THR A 19 28.65 16.29 -6.03
C THR A 19 27.29 15.99 -5.39
N ASP A 20 26.33 16.93 -5.45
CA ASP A 20 24.97 16.69 -4.94
C ASP A 20 24.17 15.70 -5.81
N ARG A 21 24.39 15.70 -7.12
CA ARG A 21 23.78 14.67 -7.98
C ARG A 21 24.37 13.30 -7.70
N ARG A 22 25.70 13.20 -7.56
CA ARG A 22 26.37 11.92 -7.27
C ARG A 22 25.88 11.27 -5.97
N SER A 23 25.65 12.05 -4.92
CA SER A 23 25.16 11.50 -3.65
C SER A 23 23.77 10.87 -3.75
N LYS A 24 22.94 11.29 -4.71
CA LYS A 24 21.63 10.68 -4.97
C LYS A 24 21.75 9.36 -5.74
N PHE A 25 22.69 9.27 -6.69
CA PHE A 25 22.93 8.06 -7.48
C PHE A 25 23.58 6.91 -6.70
N LEU A 26 24.37 7.24 -5.66
CA LEU A 26 25.00 6.22 -4.82
C LEU A 26 24.03 5.56 -3.82
N LEU A 27 22.85 6.14 -3.63
CA LEU A 27 21.81 5.57 -2.79
C LEU A 27 20.95 4.62 -3.61
N LYS A 28 20.36 3.63 -2.94
CA LYS A 28 19.36 2.76 -3.56
C LYS A 28 18.21 3.59 -4.14
N ALA A 29 17.88 3.30 -5.40
CA ALA A 29 16.81 3.98 -6.12
C ALA A 29 15.44 3.66 -5.50
N ASP A 30 14.48 4.57 -5.69
CA ASP A 30 13.15 4.45 -5.11
C ASP A 30 12.40 3.19 -5.64
N ASP A 31 12.60 2.82 -6.91
CA ASP A 31 12.00 1.65 -7.57
C ASP A 31 12.44 0.33 -6.89
N ALA A 32 13.73 0.20 -6.61
CA ALA A 32 14.29 -0.97 -5.93
C ALA A 32 13.82 -1.10 -4.47
N ILE A 33 13.52 0.02 -3.81
CA ILE A 33 12.93 0.03 -2.46
C ILE A 33 11.46 -0.38 -2.53
N TYR A 34 10.73 0.08 -3.55
CA TYR A 34 9.33 -0.27 -3.76
C TYR A 34 9.13 -1.78 -3.97
N GLU A 35 9.98 -2.41 -4.79
CA GLU A 35 9.98 -3.87 -4.99
C GLU A 35 10.23 -4.64 -3.70
N GLU A 36 11.14 -4.15 -2.85
CA GLU A 36 11.43 -4.76 -1.55
C GLU A 36 10.28 -4.58 -0.55
N LEU A 37 9.55 -3.48 -0.64
CA LEU A 37 8.36 -3.23 0.17
C LEU A 37 7.18 -4.14 -0.22
N GLN A 38 7.06 -4.49 -1.50
CA GLN A 38 6.02 -5.38 -2.00
C GLN A 38 6.21 -6.83 -1.55
N LYS A 39 7.44 -7.24 -1.23
CA LYS A 39 7.73 -8.58 -0.72
C LYS A 39 7.06 -8.79 0.64
N PRO A 40 6.36 -9.92 0.84
CA PRO A 40 5.70 -10.24 2.09
C PRO A 40 6.71 -10.31 3.24
N MET A 41 6.24 -10.02 4.45
CA MET A 41 7.11 -9.95 5.64
C MET A 41 7.81 -11.28 5.93
N ASP A 42 7.19 -12.40 5.57
CA ASP A 42 7.72 -13.76 5.80
C ASP A 42 9.00 -14.04 4.99
N GLU A 43 9.17 -13.37 3.85
CA GLU A 43 10.37 -13.48 3.02
C GLU A 43 11.51 -12.55 3.49
N ARG A 44 11.21 -11.61 4.38
CA ARG A 44 12.21 -10.66 4.90
C ARG A 44 13.07 -11.37 5.93
N LYS A 45 14.17 -11.94 5.45
CA LYS A 45 15.17 -12.58 6.27
C LYS A 45 15.67 -11.61 7.35
N PRO A 46 15.83 -12.07 8.60
CA PRO A 46 16.50 -11.26 9.62
C PRO A 46 17.90 -10.91 9.13
N LEU A 47 18.28 -9.64 9.31
CA LEU A 47 19.59 -9.16 8.89
C LEU A 47 20.67 -9.90 9.70
N PRO A 48 21.74 -10.40 9.05
CA PRO A 48 22.87 -10.99 9.76
C PRO A 48 23.58 -9.93 10.60
N LEU A 49 24.20 -10.38 11.69
CA LEU A 49 25.03 -9.52 12.52
C LEU A 49 26.34 -9.26 11.77
N ASP A 50 26.58 -8.01 11.40
CA ASP A 50 27.75 -7.59 10.64
C ASP A 50 28.50 -6.49 11.39
N GLU A 51 29.77 -6.74 11.74
CA GLU A 51 30.60 -5.88 12.57
C GLU A 51 31.04 -4.59 11.85
N ASP A 52 31.05 -4.59 10.52
CA ASP A 52 31.47 -3.43 9.72
C ASP A 52 30.38 -2.34 9.64
N LEU A 53 29.13 -2.70 9.94
CA LEU A 53 27.99 -1.80 9.87
C LEU A 53 27.67 -1.17 11.24
N PRO A 54 27.19 0.08 11.27
CA PRO A 54 26.84 0.73 12.52
C PRO A 54 25.68 -0.03 13.19
N GLY A 55 25.81 -0.26 14.50
CA GLY A 55 24.81 -1.03 15.26
C GLY A 55 24.79 -2.52 14.91
N MET A 56 25.92 -3.06 14.43
CA MET A 56 26.07 -4.46 14.02
C MET A 56 25.08 -4.89 12.93
N GLY A 57 24.65 -3.95 12.08
CA GLY A 57 23.65 -4.19 11.03
C GLY A 57 22.20 -4.35 11.50
N GLN A 58 21.93 -4.31 12.81
CA GLN A 58 20.61 -4.66 13.37
C GLN A 58 19.56 -3.55 13.21
N TYR A 59 19.96 -2.28 13.36
CA TYR A 59 19.03 -1.15 13.35
C TYR A 59 18.96 -0.51 11.96
N TYR A 60 18.14 -1.09 11.09
CA TYR A 60 18.00 -0.67 9.70
C TYR A 60 16.63 -0.06 9.39
N CYS A 61 16.59 0.93 8.48
CA CYS A 61 15.36 1.51 7.95
C CYS A 61 15.26 1.25 6.44
N LEU A 62 14.32 0.38 6.06
CA LEU A 62 14.05 -0.02 4.67
C LEU A 62 13.77 1.16 3.74
N HIS A 63 12.91 2.09 4.17
CA HIS A 63 12.57 3.25 3.34
C HIS A 63 13.77 4.15 3.08
N CYS A 64 14.64 4.34 4.07
CA CYS A 64 15.72 5.33 3.96
C CYS A 64 17.04 4.74 3.48
N ASP A 65 17.17 3.42 3.42
CA ASP A 65 18.41 2.69 3.15
C ASP A 65 19.57 3.18 4.05
N ARG A 66 19.32 3.18 5.37
CA ARG A 66 20.26 3.68 6.37
C ARG A 66 20.28 2.79 7.61
N TYR A 67 21.50 2.53 8.08
CA TYR A 67 21.79 1.85 9.34
C TYR A 67 22.03 2.86 10.47
N PHE A 68 21.63 2.49 11.68
CA PHE A 68 21.72 3.30 12.89
C PHE A 68 22.50 2.57 13.98
N PRO A 69 23.17 3.31 14.89
CA PRO A 69 23.94 2.69 15.97
C PRO A 69 23.06 2.14 17.11
N SER A 70 21.85 2.68 17.32
CA SER A 70 20.97 2.26 18.43
C SER A 70 19.48 2.34 18.07
N VAL A 71 18.66 1.64 18.85
CA VAL A 71 17.18 1.63 18.75
C VAL A 71 16.61 3.05 18.88
N ALA A 72 17.04 3.80 19.89
CA ALA A 72 16.51 5.14 20.15
C ALA A 72 16.72 6.09 18.96
N VAL A 73 17.90 6.04 18.33
CA VAL A 73 18.21 6.88 17.16
C VAL A 73 17.37 6.48 15.94
N ARG A 74 17.12 5.18 15.76
CA ARG A 74 16.22 4.68 14.71
C ARG A 74 14.78 5.17 14.92
N ASP A 75 14.30 5.15 16.15
CA ASP A 75 12.93 5.58 16.47
C ASP A 75 12.76 7.09 16.31
N ASP A 76 13.77 7.88 16.64
CA ASP A 76 13.80 9.31 16.35
C ASP A 76 13.90 9.60 14.85
N HIS A 77 14.57 8.73 14.09
CA HIS A 77 14.57 8.81 12.63
C HIS A 77 13.17 8.67 12.04
N PHE A 78 12.33 7.77 12.56
CA PHE A 78 10.95 7.61 12.08
C PHE A 78 10.09 8.86 12.30
N LYS A 79 10.36 9.62 13.37
CA LYS A 79 9.66 10.88 13.66
C LYS A 79 10.10 12.02 12.73
N SER A 80 11.28 11.92 12.11
CA SER A 80 11.87 12.97 11.29
C SER A 80 11.07 13.30 10.02
N LYS A 81 11.09 14.56 9.61
CA LYS A 81 10.37 15.03 8.40
C LYS A 81 10.83 14.33 7.12
N ARG A 82 12.13 14.00 7.02
CA ARG A 82 12.71 13.34 5.85
C ARG A 82 12.11 11.94 5.66
N HIS A 83 12.02 11.16 6.74
CA HIS A 83 11.43 9.83 6.70
C HIS A 83 9.94 9.90 6.32
N LYS A 84 9.18 10.77 6.99
CA LYS A 84 7.75 10.97 6.69
C LYS A 84 7.49 11.38 5.24
N LYS A 85 8.36 12.21 4.65
CA LYS A 85 8.26 12.56 3.22
C LYS A 85 8.43 11.33 2.34
N ARG A 86 9.41 10.48 2.63
CA ARG A 86 9.65 9.28 1.83
C ARG A 86 8.55 8.24 1.98
N LEU A 87 7.99 8.07 3.19
CA LEU A 87 6.80 7.24 3.38
C LEU A 87 5.65 7.65 2.47
N LYS A 88 5.37 8.96 2.37
CA LYS A 88 4.33 9.49 1.48
C LYS A 88 4.64 9.27 0.00
N GLN A 89 5.92 9.30 -0.39
CA GLN A 89 6.33 9.00 -1.76
C GLN A 89 6.11 7.52 -2.10
N MET A 90 6.50 6.62 -1.19
CA MET A 90 6.38 5.18 -1.41
C MET A 90 4.94 4.66 -1.28
N ALA A 91 4.08 5.35 -0.50
CA ALA A 91 2.65 5.07 -0.43
C ALA A 91 1.85 5.65 -1.61
N GLY A 92 2.50 6.40 -2.49
CA GLY A 92 1.89 7.00 -3.67
C GLY A 92 1.71 6.00 -4.81
N PRO A 93 1.56 6.49 -6.06
CA PRO A 93 1.52 5.62 -7.23
C PRO A 93 2.83 4.85 -7.38
N ALA A 94 2.77 3.74 -8.13
CA ALA A 94 3.95 2.95 -8.44
C ALA A 94 5.05 3.84 -9.05
N PRO A 95 6.33 3.59 -8.70
CA PRO A 95 7.44 4.35 -9.25
C PRO A 95 7.53 4.18 -10.77
N HIS A 96 8.08 5.20 -11.43
CA HIS A 96 8.18 5.25 -12.88
C HIS A 96 9.16 4.19 -13.39
N THR A 97 8.67 3.26 -14.20
CA THR A 97 9.47 2.18 -14.79
C THR A 97 9.88 2.52 -16.22
N GLN A 98 10.87 1.79 -16.75
CA GLN A 98 11.29 1.95 -18.14
C GLN A 98 10.14 1.72 -19.14
N LEU A 99 9.23 0.78 -18.84
CA LEU A 99 8.05 0.50 -19.68
C LEU A 99 7.11 1.71 -19.78
N ASP A 100 6.92 2.45 -18.67
CA ASP A 100 6.12 3.68 -18.65
C ASP A 100 6.74 4.75 -19.58
N ALA A 101 8.07 4.87 -19.57
CA ALA A 101 8.80 5.77 -20.46
C ALA A 101 8.62 5.40 -21.95
N GLU A 102 8.71 4.11 -22.27
CA GLU A 102 8.58 3.60 -23.64
C GLU A 102 7.16 3.76 -24.17
N LEU A 103 6.15 3.51 -23.33
CA LEU A 103 4.75 3.76 -23.64
C LEU A 103 4.50 5.25 -23.88
N ALA A 104 5.03 6.13 -23.03
CA ALA A 104 4.93 7.57 -23.20
C ALA A 104 5.66 8.08 -24.46
N ALA A 105 6.75 7.41 -24.86
CA ALA A 105 7.49 7.70 -26.10
C ALA A 105 6.80 7.13 -27.36
N GLY A 106 5.69 6.41 -27.23
CA GLY A 106 5.01 5.76 -28.35
C GLY A 106 5.73 4.52 -28.90
N MET A 107 6.72 4.00 -28.16
CA MET A 107 7.45 2.77 -28.48
C MET A 107 6.91 1.55 -27.71
N GLY A 108 5.63 1.59 -27.32
CA GLY A 108 4.97 0.49 -26.64
C GLY A 108 5.00 -0.81 -27.45
N MET A 109 4.89 -1.93 -26.74
CA MET A 109 4.77 -3.26 -27.35
C MET A 109 3.70 -3.21 -28.44
N PRO A 110 4.00 -3.59 -29.70
CA PRO A 110 3.02 -3.57 -30.76
C PRO A 110 1.84 -4.44 -30.30
N ASP A 111 0.65 -3.84 -30.25
CA ASP A 111 -0.60 -4.56 -30.03
C ASP A 111 -0.84 -5.42 -31.29
N ASN A 112 -0.13 -6.54 -31.35
CA ASN A 112 -0.48 -7.66 -32.19
C ASN A 112 -1.82 -8.10 -31.63
N GLY A 113 -2.90 -7.55 -32.18
CA GLY A 113 -4.28 -7.70 -31.69
C GLY A 113 -4.63 -9.15 -31.35
N PRO A 114 -5.77 -9.37 -30.67
CA PRO A 114 -6.06 -10.62 -29.97
C PRO A 114 -5.64 -11.83 -30.80
N LYS A 115 -4.62 -12.56 -30.30
CA LYS A 115 -4.12 -13.77 -30.97
C LYS A 115 -5.34 -14.62 -31.28
N LEU A 116 -5.60 -14.85 -32.57
CA LEU A 116 -6.65 -15.76 -33.03
C LEU A 116 -6.38 -17.11 -32.37
N MET A 117 -7.05 -17.39 -31.26
CA MET A 117 -7.01 -18.69 -30.63
C MET A 117 -7.56 -19.66 -31.66
N SER A 118 -6.77 -20.64 -32.07
CA SER A 118 -7.24 -21.66 -32.98
C SER A 118 -8.49 -22.31 -32.39
N ILE A 119 -9.60 -22.25 -33.13
CA ILE A 119 -10.92 -22.85 -32.82
C ILE A 119 -10.84 -24.34 -32.43
N ALA A 120 -9.71 -25.00 -32.69
CA ALA A 120 -9.42 -26.39 -32.34
C ALA A 120 -9.62 -26.74 -30.84
N PHE A 121 -9.45 -25.81 -29.90
CA PHE A 121 -9.69 -26.10 -28.47
C PHE A 121 -11.18 -26.08 -28.07
N LEU A 122 -12.03 -25.36 -28.81
CA LEU A 122 -13.47 -25.31 -28.54
C LEU A 122 -14.22 -26.54 -29.09
N PHE A 123 -13.68 -27.18 -30.14
CA PHE A 123 -14.29 -28.37 -30.73
C PHE A 123 -14.08 -29.65 -29.91
N SER A 124 -13.01 -29.72 -29.09
CA SER A 124 -12.73 -30.91 -28.28
C SER A 124 -13.65 -31.02 -27.05
N PHE A 125 -14.03 -29.89 -26.41
CA PHE A 125 -14.94 -29.91 -25.26
C PHE A 125 -16.40 -30.23 -25.66
N VAL A 126 -16.82 -29.80 -26.86
CA VAL A 126 -18.15 -30.11 -27.40
C VAL A 126 -18.24 -31.56 -27.89
N CYS A 127 -17.21 -32.11 -28.54
CA CYS A 127 -17.20 -33.53 -28.92
C CYS A 127 -17.15 -34.47 -27.71
N PHE A 128 -16.38 -34.15 -26.65
CA PHE A 128 -16.30 -35.01 -25.46
C PHE A 128 -17.63 -35.10 -24.69
N TRP A 129 -18.46 -34.05 -24.76
CA TRP A 129 -19.81 -34.06 -24.17
C TRP A 129 -20.82 -34.82 -25.05
N PHE A 130 -20.65 -34.82 -26.37
CA PHE A 130 -21.55 -35.54 -27.29
C PHE A 130 -21.34 -37.06 -27.27
N GLU A 131 -20.17 -37.54 -26.85
CA GLU A 131 -19.83 -38.98 -26.88
C GLU A 131 -20.10 -39.73 -25.57
N ASN A 132 -20.55 -39.03 -24.51
CA ASN A 132 -20.95 -39.64 -23.23
C ASN A 132 -22.43 -39.42 -22.88
N GLY A 133 -23.27 -39.12 -23.88
CA GLY A 133 -24.73 -39.07 -23.74
C GLY A 133 -25.37 -40.45 -23.70
N SER A 134 -25.20 -41.21 -22.61
CA SER A 134 -26.08 -42.35 -22.30
C SER A 134 -27.04 -41.99 -21.17
N LEU A 135 -28.30 -41.86 -21.58
CA LEU A 135 -29.49 -41.68 -20.74
C LEU A 135 -29.63 -42.84 -19.74
N ALA A 136 -29.60 -42.53 -18.45
CA ALA A 136 -30.33 -43.31 -17.45
C ALA A 136 -31.43 -42.41 -16.86
N LEU A 137 -32.62 -42.50 -17.47
CA LEU A 137 -33.86 -42.06 -16.84
C LEU A 137 -34.07 -42.83 -15.53
N ARG A 138 -34.18 -42.11 -14.42
CA ARG A 138 -35.08 -42.45 -13.31
C ARG A 138 -35.54 -41.15 -12.64
N SER A 139 -36.75 -40.72 -13.00
CA SER A 139 -37.62 -39.92 -12.14
C SER A 139 -38.67 -40.87 -11.52
N PRO A 140 -39.59 -40.46 -10.62
CA PRO A 140 -39.71 -39.18 -9.90
C PRO A 140 -40.05 -39.37 -8.39
N VAL A 141 -39.59 -38.49 -7.49
CA VAL A 141 -40.39 -38.12 -6.31
C VAL A 141 -40.20 -36.65 -5.98
N SER A 142 -41.33 -35.96 -5.98
CA SER A 142 -41.64 -34.65 -5.42
C SER A 142 -40.74 -34.15 -4.28
N THR A 143 -40.30 -32.89 -4.34
CA THR A 143 -40.75 -31.86 -3.38
C THR A 143 -40.19 -30.49 -3.78
N ALA A 144 -41.11 -29.55 -4.00
CA ALA A 144 -40.90 -28.16 -4.34
C ALA A 144 -40.41 -27.31 -3.13
N ALA A 145 -39.43 -27.80 -2.36
CA ALA A 145 -39.08 -27.22 -1.06
C ALA A 145 -37.70 -26.53 -0.98
N THR A 146 -36.88 -26.57 -2.03
CA THR A 146 -35.49 -26.03 -1.97
C THR A 146 -35.29 -24.67 -2.63
N ALA A 147 -36.28 -24.14 -3.36
CA ALA A 147 -36.17 -22.81 -3.98
C ALA A 147 -36.43 -21.63 -3.02
N ALA A 148 -37.17 -21.87 -1.91
CA ALA A 148 -37.51 -20.82 -0.96
C ALA A 148 -36.36 -20.46 0.02
N ALA A 149 -35.42 -21.38 0.27
CA ALA A 149 -34.35 -21.18 1.26
C ALA A 149 -33.21 -20.27 0.75
N ILE A 150 -32.99 -20.20 -0.56
CA ILE A 150 -31.90 -19.41 -1.17
C ILE A 150 -32.30 -17.93 -1.29
N ILE A 151 -33.59 -17.63 -1.45
CA ILE A 151 -34.11 -16.26 -1.61
C ILE A 151 -34.25 -15.56 -0.24
N THR A 152 -34.50 -16.30 0.84
CA THR A 152 -34.51 -15.72 2.21
C THR A 152 -33.11 -15.41 2.74
N ALA A 153 -32.08 -16.17 2.34
CA ALA A 153 -30.71 -15.93 2.82
C ALA A 153 -30.07 -14.67 2.22
N THR A 154 -30.43 -14.30 0.99
CA THR A 154 -29.88 -13.10 0.31
C THR A 154 -30.59 -11.81 0.69
N THR A 155 -31.85 -11.88 1.15
CA THR A 155 -32.61 -10.71 1.62
C THR A 155 -32.26 -10.31 3.06
N ILE A 156 -31.80 -11.24 3.90
CA ILE A 156 -31.39 -10.94 5.29
C ILE A 156 -30.02 -10.24 5.34
N LEU A 157 -29.11 -10.49 4.40
CA LEU A 157 -27.77 -9.86 4.36
C LEU A 157 -27.75 -8.45 3.76
N LEU A 158 -28.77 -8.06 2.99
CA LEU A 158 -28.86 -6.71 2.40
C LEU A 158 -29.53 -5.68 3.35
N ALA A 159 -30.23 -6.13 4.40
CA ALA A 159 -30.88 -5.26 5.38
C ALA A 159 -29.99 -4.85 6.57
N ALA A 160 -28.76 -5.39 6.68
CA ALA A 160 -27.84 -5.09 7.79
C ALA A 160 -26.82 -3.97 7.49
N CYS A 161 -26.88 -3.32 6.31
CA CYS A 161 -25.90 -2.32 5.89
C CYS A 161 -26.39 -0.86 5.91
N CYS A 162 -27.61 -0.58 6.38
CA CYS A 162 -28.08 0.80 6.60
C CYS A 162 -28.58 0.94 8.04
N ASP A 163 -27.70 1.45 8.90
CA ASP A 163 -27.94 2.24 10.12
C ASP A 163 -27.02 1.80 11.26
N SER A 164 -25.79 2.29 11.28
CA SER A 164 -25.23 2.88 12.50
C SER A 164 -23.88 3.54 12.19
N SER A 165 -23.96 4.80 11.77
CA SER A 165 -22.92 5.75 12.15
C SER A 165 -23.20 6.14 13.60
N TYR A 166 -22.16 6.12 14.45
CA TYR A 166 -21.92 7.03 15.58
C TYR A 166 -21.63 6.38 16.96
N SER A 167 -20.38 6.62 17.37
CA SER A 167 -19.92 6.94 18.74
C SER A 167 -19.54 5.85 19.75
N SER A 168 -18.21 5.73 19.88
CA SER A 168 -17.41 6.03 21.07
C SER A 168 -17.98 5.69 22.46
N HIS A 169 -17.31 4.76 23.14
CA HIS A 169 -17.07 4.85 24.58
C HIS A 169 -15.67 4.33 24.94
N PHE A 170 -14.78 5.28 25.23
CA PHE A 170 -13.60 5.09 26.07
C PHE A 170 -14.04 4.98 27.54
N PRO A 171 -13.35 4.19 28.38
CA PRO A 171 -13.60 4.18 29.82
C PRO A 171 -12.94 5.37 30.52
N GLU A 172 -13.74 6.12 31.29
CA GLU A 172 -13.27 7.11 32.26
C GLU A 172 -12.90 6.46 33.60
N SER A 173 -11.69 6.74 34.08
CA SER A 173 -11.33 7.12 35.46
C SER A 173 -9.79 7.16 35.52
N ILE A 174 -9.13 8.31 35.68
CA ILE A 174 -8.84 8.96 36.97
C ILE A 174 -8.34 10.42 36.70
N LEU A 175 -9.00 11.38 37.35
CA LEU A 175 -8.57 12.71 37.84
C LEU A 175 -7.59 13.59 37.03
N SER A 176 -8.08 14.75 36.57
CA SER A 176 -7.79 16.08 37.18
C SER A 176 -7.67 17.22 36.16
N SER A 177 -8.45 18.28 36.42
CA SER A 177 -8.22 19.70 36.09
C SER A 177 -8.60 20.26 34.71
N SER A 178 -9.70 21.02 34.75
CA SER A 178 -9.76 22.42 34.30
C SER A 178 -10.00 22.74 32.82
N SER A 179 -11.30 22.79 32.53
CA SER A 179 -11.99 23.94 31.92
C SER A 179 -11.80 24.24 30.43
N ARG A 180 -12.95 24.57 29.83
CA ARG A 180 -13.19 25.63 28.82
C ARG A 180 -13.42 25.20 27.35
N ILE A 181 -14.72 25.28 27.00
CA ILE A 181 -15.33 26.02 25.88
C ILE A 181 -16.11 25.16 24.88
N CYS A 182 -17.44 25.32 24.96
CA CYS A 182 -18.48 24.83 24.06
C CYS A 182 -18.75 25.79 22.88
N ARG A 183 -19.51 25.25 21.90
CA ARG A 183 -20.20 25.85 20.73
C ARG A 183 -19.38 25.81 19.43
N PHE A 184 -19.90 25.31 18.30
CA PHE A 184 -21.17 25.69 17.66
C PHE A 184 -21.74 24.58 16.73
N GLU A 185 -23.06 24.59 16.55
CA GLU A 185 -23.92 23.56 15.95
C GLU A 185 -23.94 23.52 14.40
N THR A 186 -24.19 22.33 13.85
CA THR A 186 -24.57 22.05 12.46
C THR A 186 -26.07 21.78 12.36
N THR A 187 -26.80 22.53 11.53
CA THR A 187 -28.17 22.21 11.09
C THR A 187 -28.14 21.74 9.63
N CYS A 188 -28.62 20.52 9.36
CA CYS A 188 -28.87 20.01 8.02
C CYS A 188 -30.37 19.66 7.92
N ALA A 189 -31.07 20.28 6.96
CA ALA A 189 -32.49 20.06 6.67
C ALA A 189 -32.61 19.20 5.41
N CYS A 190 -33.36 18.10 5.50
CA CYS A 190 -33.77 17.29 4.35
C CYS A 190 -35.20 17.64 3.98
N ALA A 191 -35.42 18.07 2.73
CA ALA A 191 -36.75 18.24 2.14
C ALA A 191 -37.12 16.96 1.37
N ALA A 192 -38.32 16.45 1.62
CA ALA A 192 -38.94 15.34 0.92
C ALA A 192 -39.85 15.88 -0.20
N THR A 193 -39.78 15.23 -1.36
CA THR A 193 -40.65 15.45 -2.51
C THR A 193 -41.69 14.33 -2.56
N THR A 194 -42.97 14.71 -2.54
CA THR A 194 -44.10 13.98 -3.11
C THR A 194 -45.02 15.01 -3.74
#